data_AF-A0A4Q7B245-F1
#
_entry.id   AF-A0A4Q7B245-F1
#
_cell.length_a   1.000
_cell.length_b   1.000
_cell.length_c   1.000
_cell.angle_alpha   90.00
_cell.angle_beta   90.00
_cell.angle_gamma   90.00
#
_symmetry.space_group_name_H-M   'P 1'
#
loop_
_entity.id
_entity.type
_entity.pdbx_description
1 polymer ?
#
loop_
_entity_poly.entity_id
_entity_poly.type
_entity_poly.pdbx_seq_one_letter_code
_entity_poly.pdbx_strand_id
1 'polypeptide(L)'
;MFCQLVLFMLILGKFKNMRKELREIFIHGCNEKIEKKGDSVGLSFYAFFKNKNDNPELLMEAADWWIMQHKLDHFEKAVKIKALVLSESSPNLT
;
A
#
# COMPACT_ATOMS: atom_id res chain seq x y z
N MET A 1 -15.69 26.72 15.00
CA MET A 1 -14.75 25.77 15.67
C MET A 1 -14.54 24.46 14.91
N PHE A 2 -15.55 23.86 14.26
CA PHE A 2 -15.34 22.66 13.43
C PHE A 2 -14.48 22.89 12.16
N CYS A 3 -14.41 24.12 11.65
CA CYS A 3 -13.66 24.45 10.43
C CYS A 3 -12.12 24.50 10.64
N GLN A 4 -11.63 24.67 11.87
CA GLN A 4 -10.19 24.73 12.16
C GLN A 4 -9.57 23.35 12.42
N LEU A 5 -10.36 22.38 12.87
CA LEU A 5 -9.89 21.00 13.09
C LEU A 5 -9.60 20.27 11.77
N VAL A 6 -10.41 20.48 10.73
CA VAL A 6 -10.19 19.89 9.40
C VAL A 6 -8.92 20.47 8.77
N LEU A 7 -8.66 21.77 8.95
CA LEU A 7 -7.43 22.41 8.51
C LEU A 7 -6.20 21.92 9.30
N PHE A 8 -6.35 21.61 10.60
CA PHE A 8 -5.30 20.98 11.40
C PHE A 8 -4.97 19.55 10.95
N MET A 9 -5.96 18.77 10.51
CA MET A 9 -5.72 17.43 9.94
C MET A 9 -5.04 17.49 8.57
N LEU A 10 -5.23 18.58 7.81
CA LEU A 10 -4.55 18.83 6.53
C LEU A 10 -3.14 19.43 6.70
N ILE A 11 -2.88 20.19 7.77
CA ILE A 11 -1.56 20.77 8.07
C ILE A 11 -0.63 19.78 8.79
N LEU A 12 -1.18 18.83 9.56
CA LEU A 12 -0.45 17.67 10.09
C LEU A 12 -0.41 16.53 9.05
N GLY A 13 0.01 16.86 7.82
CA GLY A 13 0.22 15.91 6.74
C GLY A 13 1.02 14.71 7.24
N LYS A 14 0.31 13.65 7.62
CA LYS A 14 0.88 12.44 8.13
C LYS A 14 1.62 11.81 6.96
N PHE A 15 2.93 12.04 6.90
CA PHE A 15 3.85 11.09 6.33
C PHE A 15 3.73 9.81 7.18
N LYS A 16 2.63 9.07 6.98
CA LYS A 16 2.42 7.79 7.63
C LYS A 16 3.29 6.82 6.84
N ASN A 17 4.51 6.58 7.33
CA ASN A 17 5.34 5.52 6.79
C ASN A 17 4.52 4.23 6.80
N MET A 18 4.47 3.53 5.67
CA MET A 18 3.76 2.26 5.51
C MET A 18 4.13 1.32 6.66
N ARG A 19 3.14 0.68 7.29
CA ARG A 19 3.43 -0.32 8.33
C ARG A 19 4.29 -1.46 7.76
N LYS A 20 5.23 -1.94 8.58
CA LYS A 20 6.10 -3.08 8.22
C LYS A 20 5.29 -4.30 7.75
N GLU A 21 4.17 -4.59 8.41
CA GLU A 21 3.26 -5.67 8.04
C GLU A 21 2.66 -5.49 6.64
N LEU A 22 2.19 -4.28 6.29
CA LEU A 22 1.65 -4.00 4.96
C LEU A 22 2.73 -4.14 3.88
N ARG A 23 3.94 -3.65 4.17
CA ARG A 23 5.11 -3.82 3.31
C ARG A 23 5.39 -5.29 3.04
N GLU A 24 5.44 -6.12 4.09
CA GLU A 24 5.71 -7.56 3.96
C GLU A 24 4.64 -8.27 3.13
N ILE A 25 3.36 -7.91 3.32
CA ILE A 25 2.25 -8.43 2.52
C ILE A 25 2.42 -8.10 1.04
N PHE A 26 2.72 -6.84 0.69
CA PHE A 26 2.92 -6.46 -0.71
C PHE A 26 4.12 -7.15 -1.33
N ILE A 27 5.26 -7.21 -0.63
CA ILE A 27 6.46 -7.85 -1.14
C ILE A 27 6.24 -9.35 -1.35
N HIS A 28 5.70 -10.05 -0.35
CA HIS A 28 5.43 -11.47 -0.43
C HIS A 28 4.42 -11.80 -1.52
N GLY A 29 3.29 -11.07 -1.55
CA GLY A 29 2.26 -11.27 -2.57
C GLY A 29 2.76 -10.97 -3.97
N CYS A 30 3.54 -9.91 -4.18
CA CYS A 30 4.12 -9.63 -5.50
C CYS A 30 5.06 -10.74 -5.94
N ASN A 31 5.96 -11.20 -5.07
CA ASN A 31 6.88 -12.30 -5.38
C ASN A 31 6.12 -13.59 -5.75
N GLU A 32 5.14 -13.99 -4.94
CA GLU A 32 4.35 -15.20 -5.18
C GLU A 32 3.61 -15.13 -6.52
N LYS A 33 3.03 -13.98 -6.87
CA LYS A 33 2.28 -13.82 -8.12
C LYS A 33 3.21 -13.75 -9.33
N ILE A 34 4.36 -13.09 -9.21
CA ILE A 34 5.38 -13.06 -10.27
C ILE A 34 5.91 -14.47 -10.54
N GLU A 35 6.26 -15.23 -9.50
CA GLU A 35 6.74 -16.60 -9.64
C GLU A 35 5.72 -17.49 -10.36
N LYS A 36 4.43 -17.35 -10.04
CA LYS A 36 3.37 -18.20 -10.60
C LYS A 36 2.87 -17.75 -11.97
N LYS A 37 2.91 -16.46 -12.29
CA LYS A 37 2.22 -15.86 -13.46
C LYS A 37 3.11 -15.00 -14.35
N GLY A 38 4.37 -14.80 -14.00
CA GLY A 38 5.33 -13.96 -14.69
C GLY A 38 5.19 -12.46 -14.39
N ASP A 39 6.15 -11.69 -14.87
CA ASP A 39 6.33 -10.26 -14.56
C ASP A 39 5.19 -9.36 -15.05
N SER A 40 4.43 -9.81 -16.05
CA SER A 40 3.30 -9.07 -16.62
C SER A 40 2.00 -9.20 -15.82
N VAL A 41 2.00 -9.95 -14.71
CA VAL A 41 0.79 -10.13 -13.90
C VAL A 41 0.30 -8.80 -13.32
N GLY A 42 -0.96 -8.46 -13.63
CA GLY A 42 -1.67 -7.33 -13.04
C GLY A 42 -2.32 -7.72 -11.71
N LEU A 43 -2.14 -6.89 -10.69
CA LEU A 43 -2.71 -7.04 -9.35
C LEU A 43 -3.48 -5.78 -8.95
N SER A 44 -4.54 -5.96 -8.16
CA SER A 44 -5.19 -4.88 -7.41
C SER A 44 -4.77 -4.98 -5.93
N PHE A 45 -4.89 -3.91 -5.15
CA PHE A 45 -4.56 -3.95 -3.71
C PHE A 45 -5.37 -5.02 -2.93
N TYR A 46 -6.57 -5.38 -3.41
CA TYR A 46 -7.39 -6.40 -2.78
C TYR A 46 -6.82 -7.82 -2.97
N ALA A 47 -6.04 -8.06 -4.03
CA ALA A 47 -5.47 -9.37 -4.35
C ALA A 47 -4.47 -9.90 -3.30
N PHE A 48 -4.04 -9.05 -2.38
CA PHE A 48 -3.12 -9.37 -1.28
C PHE A 48 -3.84 -9.86 -0.02
N PHE A 49 -5.17 -9.77 0.04
CA PHE A 49 -5.97 -10.13 1.20
C PHE A 49 -6.92 -11.30 0.88
N LYS A 50 -7.02 -12.27 1.80
CA LYS A 50 -7.91 -13.43 1.63
C LYS A 50 -9.38 -13.06 1.85
N ASN A 51 -9.66 -12.24 2.87
CA ASN A 51 -10.99 -11.79 3.22
C ASN A 51 -10.94 -10.35 3.77
N LYS A 52 -11.93 -9.53 3.38
CA LYS A 52 -12.08 -8.13 3.81
C LYS A 52 -12.19 -7.94 5.33
N ASN A 53 -12.60 -8.98 6.06
CA ASN A 53 -12.85 -8.90 7.50
C ASN A 53 -11.65 -9.34 8.37
N ASP A 54 -10.59 -9.92 7.78
CA ASP A 54 -9.48 -10.47 8.58
C ASP A 54 -8.65 -9.38 9.24
N ASN A 55 -8.33 -8.33 8.48
CA ASN A 55 -7.63 -7.15 8.98
C ASN A 55 -8.11 -5.90 8.22
N PRO A 56 -9.31 -5.37 8.55
CA PRO A 56 -9.92 -4.27 7.80
C PRO A 56 -9.07 -3.00 7.85
N GLU A 57 -8.34 -2.74 8.93
CA GLU A 57 -7.46 -1.57 9.04
C GLU A 57 -6.28 -1.63 8.06
N LEU A 58 -5.68 -2.82 7.90
CA LEU A 58 -4.58 -3.02 6.96
C LEU A 58 -5.05 -2.96 5.51
N LEU A 59 -6.27 -3.43 5.23
CA LEU A 59 -6.91 -3.27 3.93
C LEU A 59 -7.18 -1.80 3.59
N MET A 60 -7.68 -1.01 4.56
CA MET A 60 -7.93 0.43 4.35
C MET A 60 -6.63 1.20 4.14
N GLU A 61 -5.55 0.84 4.85
CA GLU A 61 -4.22 1.41 4.62
C GLU A 61 -3.68 1.05 3.23
N ALA A 62 -3.84 -0.20 2.79
CA ALA A 62 -3.48 -0.62 1.44
C ALA A 62 -4.25 0.17 0.37
N ALA A 63 -5.55 0.40 0.60
CA ALA A 63 -6.39 1.17 -0.31
C ALA A 63 -5.99 2.65 -0.34
N ASP A 64 -5.69 3.27 0.80
CA ASP A 64 -5.20 4.66 0.87
C ASP A 64 -3.87 4.83 0.14
N TRP A 65 -2.90 3.95 0.42
CA TRP A 65 -1.60 3.91 -0.26
C TRP A 65 -1.76 3.78 -1.78
N TRP A 66 -2.64 2.87 -2.22
CA TRP A 66 -2.86 2.60 -3.63
C TRP A 66 -3.57 3.73 -4.38
N ILE A 67 -4.72 4.19 -3.84
CA ILE A 67 -5.64 5.07 -4.55
C ILE A 67 -5.31 6.54 -4.28
N MET A 68 -5.06 6.91 -3.02
CA MET A 68 -4.89 8.30 -2.62
C MET A 68 -3.45 8.76 -2.80
N GLN A 69 -2.49 7.97 -2.33
CA GLN A 69 -1.08 8.36 -2.31
C GLN A 69 -0.43 8.17 -3.68
N HIS A 70 -0.48 6.95 -4.24
CA HIS A 70 0.16 6.65 -5.53
C HIS A 70 -0.75 6.77 -6.74
N LYS A 71 -2.07 6.86 -6.54
CA LYS A 71 -3.07 7.02 -7.62
C LYS A 71 -2.90 5.96 -8.72
N LEU A 72 -2.66 4.73 -8.28
CA LEU A 72 -2.48 3.58 -9.15
C LEU A 72 -3.81 3.21 -9.81
N ASP A 73 -3.74 2.65 -11.02
CA ASP A 73 -4.91 2.12 -11.71
C ASP A 73 -5.51 0.93 -10.94
N HIS A 74 -6.71 0.49 -11.35
CA HIS A 74 -7.38 -0.65 -10.72
C HIS A 74 -6.49 -1.91 -10.72
N PHE A 75 -5.69 -2.09 -11.78
CA PHE A 75 -4.68 -3.12 -11.89
C PHE A 75 -3.33 -2.52 -12.24
N GLU A 76 -2.30 -2.95 -11.53
CA GLU A 76 -0.92 -2.57 -11.79
C GLU A 76 -0.02 -3.81 -11.87
N LYS A 77 1.07 -3.71 -12.63
CA LYS A 77 2.04 -4.81 -12.72
C LYS A 77 2.67 -5.08 -11.36
N ALA A 78 2.76 -6.35 -10.96
CA ALA A 78 3.38 -6.75 -9.70
C ALA A 78 4.81 -6.21 -9.53
N VAL A 79 5.59 -6.15 -10.61
CA VAL A 79 6.94 -5.57 -10.60
C VAL A 79 6.96 -4.09 -10.26
N LYS A 80 5.96 -3.31 -10.72
CA LYS A 80 5.84 -1.87 -10.43
C LYS A 80 5.46 -1.65 -8.97
N ILE A 81 4.49 -2.40 -8.46
CA ILE A 81 4.05 -2.32 -7.05
C ILE A 81 5.22 -2.64 -6.12
N LYS A 82 5.92 -3.75 -6.37
CA LYS A 82 7.11 -4.16 -5.59
C LYS A 82 8.19 -3.09 -5.60
N ALA A 83 8.49 -2.48 -6.75
CA ALA A 83 9.49 -1.44 -6.86
C ALA A 83 9.12 -0.18 -6.03
N LEU A 84 7.85 0.25 -6.07
CA LEU A 84 7.36 1.36 -5.26
C LEU A 84 7.55 1.08 -3.77
N VAL A 85 7.07 -0.08 -3.30
CA VAL A 85 7.17 -0.48 -1.89
C VAL A 85 8.63 -0.55 -1.40
N LEU A 86 9.56 -1.00 -2.24
CA LEU A 86 10.99 -1.02 -1.89
C LEU A 86 11.62 0.38 -1.87
N SER A 87 11.16 1.29 -2.73
CA SER A 87 11.67 2.66 -2.80
C SER A 87 11.26 3.53 -1.61
N GLU A 88 10.10 3.24 -0.99
CA GLU A 88 9.63 3.98 0.19
C GLU A 88 10.25 3.49 1.50
N SER A 89 10.80 2.26 1.51
CA SER A 89 11.58 1.78 2.64
C SER A 89 12.96 2.43 2.67
N SER A 90 13.01 3.70 3.10
CA SER A 90 14.24 4.25 3.67
C SER A 90 14.68 3.37 4.84
N PRO A 91 15.99 3.09 5.01
CA PRO A 91 16.48 2.44 6.21
C PRO A 91 16.17 3.37 7.37
N ASN A 92 15.17 3.03 8.18
CA ASN A 92 15.12 3.55 9.55
C ASN A 92 16.39 3.05 10.22
N LEU A 93 17.41 3.91 10.24
CA LEU A 93 18.44 3.90 11.25
C LEU A 93 17.76 4.07 12.61
N THR A 94 18.23 3.25 13.55
CA THR A 94 17.85 3.08 14.97
C THR A 94 16.62 2.23 15.25
#